data_AF-A0A2E4D324-F1
#
_entry.id   AF-A0A2E4D324-F1
#
_cell.length_a   1.000
_cell.length_b   1.000
_cell.length_c   1.000
_cell.angle_alpha   90.00
_cell.angle_beta   90.00
_cell.angle_gamma   90.00
#
_symmetry.space_group_name_H-M   'P 1'
#
loop_
_entity.id
_entity.type
_entity.pdbx_description
1 polymer ?
#
loop_
_entity_poly.entity_id
_entity_poly.type
_entity_poly.pdbx_seq_one_letter_code
_entity_poly.pdbx_strand_id
1 'polypeptide(L)'
;MKNLTTKILFLLFITSSCSEGVRVEGYIDRSGENLKMAQAWIDYLLINDLDAVRDLMHEDFSFMYMGLTENEDGVYGKGGISYNKDAFFSDYWPVVGELLPNGISLKTTEVIAGRNGVALVQEGDAEGINGEYDNNYVWIFQIRERLIYSVREYNSDLLVGTRLYKNKLVEEK
;
A
#
# COMPACT_ATOMS: atom_id res chain seq x y z
N MET A 1 19.97 40.32 72.90
CA MET A 1 18.95 39.39 72.38
C MET A 1 18.24 40.03 71.21
N LYS A 2 18.43 39.49 69.99
CA LYS A 2 17.40 39.25 68.96
C LYS A 2 18.10 38.69 67.73
N ASN A 3 17.80 37.43 67.47
CA ASN A 3 18.47 36.56 66.51
C ASN A 3 18.10 36.97 65.08
N LEU A 4 19.11 37.04 64.22
CA LEU A 4 18.98 37.27 62.78
C LEU A 4 18.67 35.92 62.10
N THR A 5 17.40 35.63 61.84
CA THR A 5 16.98 34.46 61.08
C THR A 5 17.02 34.76 59.58
N THR A 6 18.13 34.40 58.94
CA THR A 6 18.24 34.35 57.47
C THR A 6 17.39 33.21 56.93
N LYS A 7 16.29 33.53 56.24
CA LYS A 7 15.53 32.56 55.46
C LYS A 7 16.27 32.27 54.15
N ILE A 8 16.86 31.09 54.04
CA ILE A 8 17.39 30.57 52.78
C ILE A 8 16.20 30.12 51.94
N LEU A 9 15.94 30.82 50.84
CA LEU A 9 14.98 30.43 49.82
C LEU A 9 15.68 29.44 48.88
N PHE A 10 15.41 28.14 49.04
CA PHE A 10 15.88 27.10 48.12
C PHE A 10 15.04 27.16 46.85
N LEU A 11 15.59 27.77 45.79
CA LEU A 11 15.00 27.76 44.46
C LEU A 11 15.34 26.41 43.81
N LEU A 12 14.39 25.47 43.79
CA LEU A 12 14.51 24.24 43.01
C LEU A 12 14.46 24.60 41.52
N PHE A 13 15.61 24.57 40.86
CA PHE A 13 15.69 24.49 39.39
C PHE A 13 15.22 23.10 38.97
N ILE A 14 13.97 22.99 38.53
CA ILE A 14 13.51 21.80 37.81
C ILE A 14 14.11 21.89 36.40
N THR A 15 15.26 21.27 36.18
CA THR A 15 15.78 21.05 34.83
C THR A 15 14.94 19.97 34.19
N SER A 16 13.91 20.37 33.43
CA SER A 16 13.25 19.48 32.47
C SER A 16 14.28 19.09 31.42
N SER A 17 14.94 17.94 31.61
CA SER A 17 15.72 17.32 30.56
C SER A 17 14.75 16.77 29.53
N CYS A 18 14.29 17.62 28.61
CA CYS A 18 13.89 17.13 27.30
C CYS A 18 15.12 16.45 26.73
N SER A 19 15.08 15.14 26.55
CA SER A 19 16.05 14.45 25.71
C SER A 19 15.87 15.03 24.31
N GLU A 20 16.70 16.01 23.95
CA GLU A 20 16.86 16.42 22.56
C GLU A 20 17.46 15.21 21.83
N GLY A 21 16.57 14.40 21.25
CA GLY A 21 16.95 13.44 20.24
C GLY A 21 17.71 14.19 19.16
N VAL A 22 18.86 13.63 18.77
CA VAL A 22 19.70 14.14 17.68
C VAL A 22 18.81 14.41 16.46
N ARG A 23 18.53 15.68 16.18
CA ARG A 23 17.88 16.10 14.94
C ARG A 23 18.94 15.96 13.84
N VAL A 24 18.85 14.90 13.05
CA VAL A 24 19.55 14.83 11.77
C VAL A 24 18.98 15.94 10.90
N GLU A 25 19.73 17.01 10.72
CA GLU A 25 19.38 18.13 9.85
C GLU A 25 19.07 17.58 8.44
N GLY A 26 17.85 17.82 7.95
CA GLY A 26 17.38 17.31 6.65
C GLY A 26 16.59 15.99 6.68
N TYR A 27 16.40 15.33 7.84
CA TYR A 27 15.47 14.20 7.92
C TYR A 27 14.01 14.60 8.18
N ILE A 28 13.21 14.88 7.14
CA ILE A 28 11.75 14.96 7.26
C ILE A 28 11.19 13.52 7.21
N ASP A 29 10.63 13.05 8.32
CA ASP A 29 9.83 11.84 8.36
C ASP A 29 8.49 12.08 7.67
N ARG A 30 8.15 11.24 6.69
CA ARG A 30 6.90 11.29 5.94
C ARG A 30 6.16 9.96 5.96
N SER A 31 6.64 9.00 6.74
CA SER A 31 6.07 7.64 6.81
C SER A 31 4.56 7.65 7.08
N GLY A 32 4.10 8.46 8.04
CA GLY A 32 2.68 8.58 8.38
C GLY A 32 1.81 9.20 7.28
N GLU A 33 2.30 10.23 6.57
CA GLU A 33 1.57 10.84 5.45
C GLU A 33 1.48 9.87 4.26
N ASN A 34 2.59 9.21 3.96
CA ASN A 34 2.68 8.22 2.89
C ASN A 34 1.79 7.01 3.15
N LEU A 35 1.75 6.51 4.40
CA LEU A 35 0.85 5.43 4.80
C LEU A 35 -0.61 5.81 4.55
N LYS A 36 -1.03 6.99 4.99
CA LYS A 36 -2.41 7.46 4.75
C LYS A 36 -2.74 7.53 3.27
N MET A 37 -1.81 7.99 2.44
CA MET A 37 -1.99 8.06 0.99
C MET A 37 -2.10 6.68 0.34
N ALA A 38 -1.22 5.75 0.71
CA ALA A 38 -1.26 4.37 0.21
C ALA A 38 -2.55 3.65 0.59
N GLN A 39 -2.98 3.78 1.86
CA GLN A 39 -4.24 3.20 2.32
C GLN A 39 -5.44 3.85 1.62
N ALA A 40 -5.48 5.18 1.51
CA ALA A 40 -6.54 5.88 0.82
C ALA A 40 -6.66 5.47 -0.66
N TRP A 41 -5.53 5.24 -1.34
CA TRP A 41 -5.55 4.76 -2.73
C TRP A 41 -6.23 3.39 -2.86
N ILE A 42 -5.94 2.45 -1.94
CA ILE A 42 -6.63 1.15 -1.88
C ILE A 42 -8.11 1.35 -1.55
N ASP A 43 -8.42 2.15 -0.51
CA ASP A 43 -9.81 2.35 -0.06
C ASP A 43 -10.69 2.95 -1.16
N TYR A 44 -10.18 3.95 -1.90
CA TYR A 44 -10.89 4.55 -3.03
C TYR A 44 -11.07 3.59 -4.20
N LEU A 45 -10.09 2.74 -4.49
CA LEU A 45 -10.24 1.68 -5.49
C LEU A 45 -11.36 0.70 -5.12
N LEU A 46 -11.42 0.25 -3.87
CA LEU A 46 -12.41 -0.73 -3.42
C LEU A 46 -13.85 -0.20 -3.48
N ILE A 47 -14.05 1.11 -3.34
CA ILE A 47 -15.37 1.75 -3.52
C ILE A 47 -15.58 2.31 -4.93
N ASN A 48 -14.66 2.05 -5.86
CA ASN A 48 -14.68 2.47 -7.25
C ASN A 48 -14.78 4.00 -7.44
N ASP A 49 -14.18 4.79 -6.53
CA ASP A 49 -14.01 6.24 -6.65
C ASP A 49 -12.75 6.55 -7.47
N LEU A 50 -12.84 6.32 -8.79
CA LEU A 50 -11.68 6.35 -9.68
C LEU A 50 -11.08 7.75 -9.87
N ASP A 51 -11.86 8.80 -9.67
CA ASP A 51 -11.35 10.18 -9.70
C ASP A 51 -10.46 10.44 -8.48
N ALA A 52 -10.89 10.04 -7.28
CA ALA A 52 -10.06 10.15 -6.08
C ALA A 52 -8.78 9.29 -6.17
N VAL A 53 -8.87 8.09 -6.75
CA VAL A 53 -7.70 7.26 -7.04
C VAL A 53 -6.73 7.99 -7.98
N ARG A 54 -7.25 8.56 -9.07
CA ARG A 54 -6.46 9.26 -10.09
C ARG A 54 -5.78 10.51 -9.52
N ASP A 55 -6.41 11.22 -8.60
CA ASP A 55 -5.87 12.42 -7.96
C ASP A 55 -4.67 12.13 -7.04
N LEU A 56 -4.55 10.91 -6.52
CA LEU A 56 -3.39 10.48 -5.71
C LEU A 56 -2.19 10.03 -6.55
N MET A 57 -2.36 9.85 -7.86
CA MET A 57 -1.31 9.35 -8.77
C MET A 57 -0.51 10.48 -9.39
N HIS A 58 0.82 10.32 -9.43
CA HIS A 58 1.74 11.18 -10.17
C HIS A 58 1.44 11.13 -11.69
N GLU A 59 1.83 12.15 -12.45
CA GLU A 59 1.67 12.16 -13.92
C GLU A 59 2.36 10.96 -14.60
N ASP A 60 3.63 10.72 -14.24
CA ASP A 60 4.42 9.54 -14.61
C ASP A 60 4.07 8.24 -13.84
N PHE A 61 2.84 8.10 -13.32
CA PHE A 61 2.47 6.91 -12.54
C PHE A 61 2.64 5.61 -13.34
N SER A 62 3.10 4.56 -12.66
CA SER A 62 3.13 3.19 -13.18
C SER A 62 2.57 2.15 -12.21
N PHE A 63 1.70 1.27 -12.69
CA PHE A 63 1.23 0.09 -11.99
C PHE A 63 1.78 -1.19 -12.63
N MET A 64 2.12 -2.20 -11.82
CA MET A 64 2.50 -3.52 -12.31
C MET A 64 2.01 -4.62 -11.37
N TYR A 65 1.21 -5.54 -11.91
CA TYR A 65 0.97 -6.85 -11.30
C TYR A 65 2.20 -7.72 -11.53
N MET A 66 2.75 -8.32 -10.48
CA MET A 66 4.06 -8.98 -10.52
C MET A 66 4.01 -10.49 -10.75
N GLY A 67 2.82 -11.06 -10.96
CA GLY A 67 2.69 -12.50 -11.13
C GLY A 67 3.31 -13.02 -12.43
N LEU A 68 3.59 -14.32 -12.46
CA LEU A 68 4.17 -15.00 -13.62
C LEU A 68 3.14 -15.86 -14.36
N THR A 69 1.89 -15.81 -13.93
CA THR A 69 0.82 -16.65 -14.46
C THR A 69 0.47 -16.27 -15.90
N GLU A 70 0.44 -17.26 -16.78
CA GLU A 70 -0.07 -17.09 -18.14
C GLU A 70 -1.58 -17.34 -18.17
N ASN A 71 -2.33 -16.39 -18.72
CA ASN A 71 -3.70 -16.62 -19.15
C ASN A 71 -3.64 -17.14 -20.58
N GLU A 72 -3.49 -18.46 -20.75
CA GLU A 72 -3.29 -19.10 -22.06
C GLU A 72 -4.36 -18.70 -23.10
N ASP A 73 -5.58 -18.42 -22.62
CA ASP A 73 -6.75 -18.12 -23.44
C ASP A 73 -7.18 -16.63 -23.41
N GLY A 74 -6.49 -15.76 -22.67
CA GLY A 74 -6.96 -14.40 -22.39
C GLY A 74 -6.01 -13.27 -22.79
N VAL A 75 -6.60 -12.12 -23.16
CA VAL A 75 -5.88 -10.88 -23.53
C VAL A 75 -5.29 -10.19 -22.29
N TYR A 76 -5.74 -10.57 -21.09
CA TYR A 76 -5.50 -9.85 -19.85
C TYR A 76 -4.85 -10.74 -18.79
N GLY A 77 -4.02 -10.14 -17.93
CA GLY A 77 -3.47 -10.83 -16.75
C GLY A 77 -2.04 -11.32 -16.85
N LYS A 78 -1.29 -10.95 -17.90
CA LYS A 78 0.15 -11.19 -17.92
C LYS A 78 0.81 -10.26 -16.91
N GLY A 79 1.26 -10.81 -15.79
CA GLY A 79 2.07 -10.03 -14.87
C GLY A 79 3.41 -9.64 -15.51
N GLY A 80 4.07 -8.65 -14.91
CA GLY A 80 5.24 -7.98 -15.48
C GLY A 80 4.92 -6.90 -16.51
N ILE A 81 3.65 -6.69 -16.87
CA ILE A 81 3.24 -5.56 -17.72
C ILE A 81 3.09 -4.30 -16.87
N SER A 82 3.75 -3.23 -17.32
CA SER A 82 3.63 -1.90 -16.71
C SER A 82 2.49 -1.12 -17.36
N TYR A 83 1.53 -0.67 -16.56
CA TYR A 83 0.42 0.19 -16.97
C TYR A 83 0.70 1.61 -16.49
N ASN A 84 0.66 2.58 -17.39
CA ASN A 84 0.72 3.99 -16.98
C ASN A 84 -0.61 4.45 -16.36
N LYS A 85 -0.68 5.71 -15.94
CA LYS A 85 -1.88 6.30 -15.32
C LYS A 85 -3.17 6.04 -16.10
N ASP A 86 -3.17 6.25 -17.42
CA ASP A 86 -4.38 6.05 -18.23
C ASP A 86 -4.67 4.56 -18.48
N ALA A 87 -3.64 3.79 -18.85
CA ALA A 87 -3.75 2.34 -19.12
C ALA A 87 -4.19 1.55 -17.88
N PHE A 88 -3.87 2.02 -16.68
CA PHE A 88 -4.36 1.40 -15.44
C PHE A 88 -5.90 1.39 -15.41
N PHE A 89 -6.54 2.50 -15.79
CA PHE A 89 -8.01 2.59 -15.78
C PHE A 89 -8.67 2.02 -17.04
N SER A 90 -8.04 2.19 -18.21
CA SER A 90 -8.63 1.71 -19.47
C SER A 90 -8.43 0.22 -19.71
N ASP A 91 -7.31 -0.34 -19.24
CA ASP A 91 -6.88 -1.69 -19.61
C ASP A 91 -6.82 -2.64 -18.41
N TYR A 92 -6.25 -2.22 -17.27
CA TYR A 92 -6.07 -3.12 -16.11
C TYR A 92 -7.32 -3.24 -15.23
N TRP A 93 -7.85 -2.12 -14.74
CA TRP A 93 -8.95 -2.12 -13.76
C TRP A 93 -10.24 -2.81 -14.25
N PRO A 94 -10.69 -2.65 -15.51
CA PRO A 94 -11.90 -3.32 -15.98
C PRO A 94 -11.80 -4.86 -15.91
N VAL A 95 -10.59 -5.40 -16.14
CA VAL A 95 -10.32 -6.84 -16.08
C VAL A 95 -10.52 -7.37 -14.66
N VAL A 96 -10.06 -6.62 -13.65
CA VAL A 96 -10.24 -7.01 -12.25
C VAL A 96 -11.72 -7.21 -11.93
N GLY A 97 -12.59 -6.31 -12.41
CA GLY A 97 -14.04 -6.42 -12.24
C GLY A 97 -14.67 -7.63 -12.95
N GLU A 98 -14.14 -8.03 -14.11
CA GLU A 98 -14.59 -9.25 -14.81
C GLU A 98 -14.18 -10.53 -14.06
N LEU A 99 -13.02 -10.52 -13.41
CA LEU A 99 -12.46 -11.67 -12.69
C LEU A 99 -13.02 -11.83 -11.27
N LEU A 100 -13.47 -10.74 -10.65
CA LEU A 100 -14.00 -10.67 -9.29
C LEU A 100 -15.42 -10.07 -9.34
N PRO A 101 -16.44 -10.85 -9.76
CA PRO A 101 -17.77 -10.32 -10.06
C PRO A 101 -18.48 -9.68 -8.85
N ASN A 102 -18.10 -10.07 -7.64
CA ASN A 102 -18.66 -9.54 -6.39
C ASN A 102 -17.73 -8.51 -5.72
N GLY A 103 -16.63 -8.14 -6.38
CA GLY A 103 -15.56 -7.34 -5.81
C GLY A 103 -14.66 -8.13 -4.85
N ILE A 104 -13.86 -7.39 -4.08
CA ILE A 104 -12.91 -7.93 -3.09
C ILE A 104 -12.95 -7.06 -1.83
N SER A 105 -12.79 -7.69 -0.67
CA SER A 105 -12.49 -7.03 0.59
C SER A 105 -10.99 -7.18 0.88
N LEU A 106 -10.32 -6.11 1.30
CA LEU A 106 -8.91 -6.15 1.70
C LEU A 106 -8.75 -5.64 3.14
N LYS A 107 -8.07 -6.42 3.96
CA LYS A 107 -7.75 -6.09 5.35
C LYS A 107 -6.24 -5.95 5.51
N THR A 108 -5.77 -4.74 5.80
CA THR A 108 -4.36 -4.49 6.11
C THR A 108 -3.97 -5.16 7.42
N THR A 109 -2.97 -6.04 7.37
CA THR A 109 -2.45 -6.79 8.53
C THR A 109 -1.08 -6.29 8.97
N GLU A 110 -0.24 -5.85 8.03
CA GLU A 110 1.08 -5.30 8.31
C GLU A 110 1.40 -4.10 7.43
N VAL A 111 2.28 -3.24 7.93
CA VAL A 111 2.70 -2.01 7.26
C VAL A 111 4.19 -1.80 7.45
N ILE A 112 4.90 -1.51 6.35
CA ILE A 112 6.26 -0.98 6.36
C ILE A 112 6.21 0.39 5.69
N ALA A 113 6.32 1.48 6.46
CA ALA A 113 6.24 2.83 5.94
C ALA A 113 7.56 3.58 6.12
N GLY A 114 7.97 4.31 5.09
CA GLY A 114 9.16 5.14 5.10
C GLY A 114 8.94 6.45 4.35
N ARG A 115 10.01 7.23 4.23
CA ARG A 115 9.96 8.55 3.57
C ARG A 115 9.52 8.51 2.10
N ASN A 116 9.92 7.48 1.37
CA ASN A 116 9.77 7.44 -0.09
C ASN A 116 8.77 6.36 -0.55
N GLY A 117 8.08 5.70 0.39
CA GLY A 117 7.21 4.59 0.02
C GLY A 117 6.63 3.84 1.20
N VAL A 118 5.74 2.91 0.87
CA VAL A 118 4.98 2.10 1.80
C VAL A 118 4.86 0.70 1.22
N ALA A 119 4.98 -0.34 2.05
CA ALA A 119 4.48 -1.66 1.76
C ALA A 119 3.26 -1.94 2.64
N LEU A 120 2.16 -2.35 2.03
CA LEU A 120 0.97 -2.85 2.74
C LEU A 120 0.88 -4.35 2.54
N VAL A 121 0.77 -5.11 3.63
CA VAL A 121 0.42 -6.53 3.58
C VAL A 121 -1.07 -6.63 3.89
N GLN A 122 -1.83 -7.31 3.04
CA GLN A 122 -3.27 -7.42 3.17
C GLN A 122 -3.76 -8.85 2.97
N GLU A 123 -4.74 -9.23 3.77
CA GLU A 123 -5.57 -10.42 3.56
C GLU A 123 -6.75 -10.01 2.67
N GLY A 124 -6.96 -10.72 1.57
CA GLY A 124 -8.08 -10.51 0.66
C GLY A 124 -9.11 -11.63 0.77
N ASP A 125 -10.38 -11.24 0.71
CA ASP A 125 -11.55 -12.12 0.70
C ASP A 125 -12.38 -11.77 -0.53
N ALA A 126 -12.56 -12.75 -1.42
CA ALA A 126 -13.28 -12.58 -2.67
C ALA A 126 -13.73 -13.93 -3.26
N GLU A 127 -14.75 -13.87 -4.11
CA GLU A 127 -15.12 -14.96 -5.01
C GLU A 127 -14.63 -14.64 -6.43
N GLY A 128 -13.71 -15.46 -6.93
CA GLY A 128 -13.28 -15.38 -8.32
C GLY A 128 -14.27 -16.07 -9.27
N ILE A 129 -14.13 -15.83 -10.57
CA ILE A 129 -14.96 -16.50 -11.59
C ILE A 129 -14.86 -18.04 -11.60
N ASN A 130 -13.92 -18.62 -10.86
CA ASN A 130 -13.74 -20.06 -10.69
C ASN A 130 -13.66 -20.47 -9.20
N GLY A 131 -14.48 -19.83 -8.37
CA GLY A 131 -14.68 -20.14 -6.95
C GLY A 131 -13.87 -19.26 -6.00
N GLU A 132 -13.85 -19.66 -4.73
CA GLU A 132 -13.21 -18.90 -3.64
C GLU A 132 -11.78 -18.45 -3.98
N TYR A 133 -11.50 -17.18 -3.72
CA TYR A 133 -10.25 -16.50 -4.04
C TYR A 133 -9.73 -15.68 -2.85
N ASP A 134 -9.54 -16.35 -1.72
CA ASP A 134 -8.88 -15.77 -0.56
C ASP A 134 -7.37 -15.69 -0.78
N ASN A 135 -6.86 -14.52 -1.15
CA ASN A 135 -5.46 -14.30 -1.50
C ASN A 135 -4.79 -13.32 -0.53
N ASN A 136 -3.48 -13.46 -0.35
CA ASN A 136 -2.67 -12.52 0.41
C ASN A 136 -1.91 -11.61 -0.55
N TYR A 137 -1.88 -10.33 -0.23
CA TYR A 137 -1.31 -9.29 -1.08
C TYR A 137 -0.17 -8.58 -0.38
N VAL A 138 0.84 -8.21 -1.17
CA VAL A 138 1.77 -7.15 -0.81
C VAL A 138 1.71 -6.07 -1.87
N TRP A 139 1.38 -4.85 -1.45
CA TRP A 139 1.37 -3.67 -2.31
C TRP A 139 2.56 -2.80 -1.98
N ILE A 140 3.46 -2.58 -2.94
CA ILE A 140 4.62 -1.72 -2.77
C ILE A 140 4.38 -0.39 -3.49
N PHE A 141 4.22 0.67 -2.71
CA PHE A 141 4.06 2.05 -3.15
C PHE A 141 5.40 2.77 -3.13
N GLN A 142 5.76 3.42 -4.23
CA GLN A 142 6.77 4.48 -4.24
C GLN A 142 6.07 5.82 -4.35
N ILE A 143 6.48 6.77 -3.52
CA ILE A 143 5.85 8.08 -3.39
C ILE A 143 6.90 9.16 -3.56
N ARG A 144 6.62 10.11 -4.45
CA ARG A 144 7.45 11.31 -4.67
C ARG A 144 6.53 12.51 -4.89
N GLU A 145 6.99 13.69 -4.51
CA GLU A 145 6.21 14.94 -4.73
C GLU A 145 4.79 14.89 -4.14
N ARG A 146 4.60 14.12 -3.07
CA ARG A 146 3.29 13.89 -2.41
C ARG A 146 2.25 13.22 -3.32
N LEU A 147 2.70 12.42 -4.29
CA LEU A 147 1.89 11.61 -5.17
C LEU A 147 2.48 10.21 -5.28
N ILE A 148 1.61 9.22 -5.53
CA ILE A 148 2.01 7.84 -5.79
C ILE A 148 2.66 7.81 -7.17
N TYR A 149 3.94 7.47 -7.21
CA TYR A 149 4.71 7.33 -8.44
C TYR A 149 4.60 5.93 -9.04
N SER A 150 4.61 4.89 -8.19
CA SER A 150 4.45 3.53 -8.68
C SER A 150 3.79 2.62 -7.67
N VAL A 151 3.06 1.63 -8.16
CA VAL A 151 2.50 0.53 -7.37
C VAL A 151 2.92 -0.80 -7.98
N ARG A 152 3.42 -1.70 -7.15
CA ARG A 152 3.62 -3.11 -7.51
C ARG A 152 2.75 -4.00 -6.64
N GLU A 153 1.97 -4.85 -7.28
CA GLU A 153 1.09 -5.81 -6.63
C GLU A 153 1.73 -7.21 -6.68
N TYR A 154 1.89 -7.84 -5.52
CA TYR A 154 2.30 -9.23 -5.38
C TYR A 154 1.17 -10.02 -4.73
N ASN A 155 0.85 -11.18 -5.29
CA ASN A 155 -0.16 -12.10 -4.76
C ASN A 155 0.17 -13.54 -5.23
N SER A 156 -0.64 -14.52 -4.85
CA SER A 156 -0.43 -15.92 -5.25
C SER A 156 -0.75 -16.18 -6.73
N ASP A 157 0.26 -16.51 -7.53
CA ASP A 157 0.09 -16.99 -8.91
C ASP A 157 -0.76 -18.26 -9.00
N LEU A 158 -0.64 -19.15 -8.01
CA LEU A 158 -1.45 -20.36 -7.95
C LEU A 158 -2.93 -20.03 -7.87
N LEU A 159 -3.30 -19.08 -7.00
CA LEU A 159 -4.69 -18.67 -6.84
C LEU A 159 -5.17 -17.88 -8.05
N VAL A 160 -4.38 -16.95 -8.58
CA VAL A 160 -4.74 -16.21 -9.80
C VAL A 160 -4.99 -17.19 -10.96
N GLY A 161 -4.05 -18.09 -11.23
CA GLY A 161 -4.16 -19.06 -12.31
C GLY A 161 -5.39 -19.95 -12.16
N THR A 162 -5.57 -20.56 -10.99
CA THR A 162 -6.64 -21.54 -10.80
C THR A 162 -8.02 -20.91 -10.58
N ARG A 163 -8.11 -19.76 -9.89
CA ARG A 163 -9.39 -19.14 -9.49
C ARG A 163 -9.85 -18.03 -10.40
N LEU A 164 -8.92 -17.33 -11.07
CA LEU A 164 -9.25 -16.24 -11.99
C LEU A 164 -9.08 -16.66 -13.45
N TYR A 165 -8.02 -17.40 -13.80
CA TYR A 165 -7.77 -17.79 -15.20
C TYR A 165 -8.23 -19.20 -15.56
N LYS A 166 -8.77 -19.97 -14.60
CA LYS A 166 -9.26 -21.35 -14.80
C LYS A 166 -8.18 -22.34 -15.26
N ASN A 167 -6.90 -22.00 -15.04
CA ASN A 167 -5.79 -22.88 -15.34
C ASN A 167 -5.91 -24.17 -14.52
N LYS A 168 -5.49 -25.29 -15.11
CA LYS A 168 -5.46 -26.59 -14.44
C LYS A 168 -4.06 -26.89 -13.95
N LEU A 169 -3.96 -27.48 -12.76
CA LEU A 169 -2.71 -28.03 -12.28
C LEU A 169 -2.40 -29.31 -13.06
N VAL A 170 -1.16 -29.40 -13.53
CA VAL A 170 -0.61 -30.57 -14.20
C VAL A 170 0.57 -31.08 -13.38
N GLU A 171 0.74 -32.39 -13.31
CA GLU A 171 1.94 -32.97 -12.71
C GLU A 171 3.16 -32.65 -13.57
N GLU A 172 4.26 -32.34 -12.90
CA GLU A 172 5.55 -32.17 -13.58
C GLU A 172 5.98 -33.53 -14.16
N LYS A 173 6.40 -33.51 -15.43
CA LYS A 173 6.81 -34.73 -16.15
C LYS A 173 8.26 -35.10 -15.88
#